data_AF-A0A2S9FSK4-F1
#
_entry.id   AF-A0A2S9FSK4-F1
#
_cell.length_a   1.000
_cell.length_b   1.000
_cell.length_c   1.000
_cell.angle_alpha   90.00
_cell.angle_beta   90.00
_cell.angle_gamma   90.00
#
_symmetry.space_group_name_H-M   'P 1'
#
loop_
_entity.id
_entity.type
_entity.pdbx_description
1 polymer ?
#
loop_
_entity_poly.entity_id
_entity_poly.type
_entity_poly.pdbx_seq_one_letter_code
_entity_poly.pdbx_strand_id
1 'polypeptide(L)'
;AQRETGIASAISALKGGRLIVMPTDTVYGIGADAFDGEAVAALLAAKGRGRDMPVPVLVGSWHTIQGLVYTVPNSAKELIRAFWPGALSLVV
;
A
#
# COMPACT_ATOMS: atom_id res chain seq x y z
N ALA A 1 11.38 -19.85 -9.28
CA ALA A 1 11.83 -19.22 -10.54
C ALA A 1 10.88 -18.08 -10.97
N GLN A 2 9.77 -18.34 -11.66
CA GLN A 2 8.93 -17.27 -12.24
C GLN A 2 8.37 -16.27 -11.21
N ARG A 3 7.87 -16.74 -10.05
CA ARG A 3 7.34 -15.85 -8.99
C ARG A 3 8.39 -14.88 -8.47
N GLU A 4 9.59 -15.37 -8.24
CA GLU A 4 10.71 -14.58 -7.71
C GLU A 4 11.17 -13.52 -8.72
N THR A 5 11.28 -13.89 -10.00
CA THR A 5 11.53 -12.94 -11.09
C THR A 5 10.42 -11.89 -11.20
N GLY A 6 9.15 -12.29 -11.04
CA GLY A 6 8.01 -11.38 -11.05
C GLY A 6 8.06 -10.37 -9.91
N ILE A 7 8.36 -10.82 -8.69
CA ILE A 7 8.55 -9.94 -7.52
C ILE A 7 9.72 -8.98 -7.75
N ALA A 8 10.87 -9.47 -8.22
CA ALA A 8 12.03 -8.62 -8.50
C ALA A 8 11.72 -7.55 -9.57
N SER A 9 10.97 -7.91 -10.61
CA SER A 9 10.54 -6.99 -11.67
C SER A 9 9.57 -5.94 -11.13
N ALA A 10 8.62 -6.33 -10.27
CA ALA A 10 7.69 -5.40 -9.63
C ALA A 10 8.41 -4.41 -8.70
N ILE A 11 9.39 -4.88 -7.92
CA ILE A 11 10.23 -4.01 -7.08
C ILE A 11 11.00 -3.00 -7.93
N SER A 12 11.61 -3.45 -9.03
CA SER A 12 12.32 -2.56 -9.96
C SER A 12 11.39 -1.54 -10.62
N ALA A 13 10.17 -1.94 -10.97
CA ALA A 13 9.15 -1.05 -11.51
C ALA A 13 8.75 0.04 -10.49
N LEU A 14 8.42 -0.35 -9.26
CA LEU A 14 8.08 0.59 -8.18
C LEU A 14 9.21 1.59 -7.90
N LYS A 15 10.45 1.12 -7.78
CA LYS A 15 11.64 1.99 -7.57
C LYS A 15 11.89 2.96 -8.72
N GLY A 16 11.39 2.66 -9.92
CA GLY A 16 11.44 3.53 -11.08
C GLY A 16 10.21 4.41 -11.26
N GLY A 17 9.35 4.56 -10.24
CA GLY A 17 8.13 5.38 -10.29
C GLY A 17 6.99 4.78 -11.13
N ARG A 18 7.08 3.50 -11.51
CA ARG A 18 6.07 2.84 -12.36
C ARG A 18 5.02 2.12 -11.53
N LEU A 19 3.81 2.07 -12.07
CA LEU A 19 2.70 1.32 -11.47
C LEU A 19 2.89 -0.18 -11.64
N ILE A 20 2.43 -0.94 -10.65
CA ILE A 20 2.36 -2.40 -10.71
C ILE A 20 0.93 -2.88 -10.48
N VAL A 21 0.64 -4.08 -10.96
CA VAL A 21 -0.56 -4.83 -10.57
C VAL A 21 -0.10 -5.98 -9.69
N MET A 22 -0.71 -6.12 -8.49
CA MET A 22 -0.39 -7.19 -7.56
C MET A 22 -1.67 -7.91 -7.10
N PRO A 23 -1.60 -9.24 -6.91
CA PRO A 23 -2.70 -9.96 -6.30
C PRO A 23 -2.83 -9.59 -4.82
N THR A 24 -4.06 -9.56 -4.32
CA THR A 24 -4.37 -9.58 -2.89
C THR A 24 -5.31 -10.74 -2.59
N ASP A 25 -5.62 -10.95 -1.32
CA ASP A 25 -6.63 -11.89 -0.83
C ASP A 25 -8.07 -11.45 -1.15
N THR A 26 -8.29 -10.21 -1.62
CA THR A 26 -9.61 -9.68 -2.00
C THR A 26 -9.75 -9.52 -3.53
N VAL A 27 -9.05 -8.55 -4.09
CA VAL A 27 -9.03 -8.21 -5.52
C VAL A 27 -7.63 -7.83 -5.96
N TYR A 28 -7.37 -7.80 -7.27
CA TYR A 28 -6.11 -7.24 -7.76
C TYR A 28 -6.02 -5.74 -7.44
N GLY A 29 -4.86 -5.32 -6.93
CA GLY A 29 -4.56 -3.93 -6.63
C GLY A 29 -3.60 -3.34 -7.66
N ILE A 30 -3.88 -2.11 -8.09
CA ILE A 30 -2.85 -1.26 -8.72
C ILE A 30 -2.11 -0.54 -7.59
N GLY A 31 -0.79 -0.67 -7.58
CA GLY A 31 0.11 -0.11 -6.56
C GLY A 31 1.16 0.83 -7.16
N ALA A 32 1.61 1.75 -6.33
CA ALA A 32 2.69 2.70 -6.56
C ALA A 32 3.54 2.82 -5.28
N ASP A 33 4.72 3.41 -5.36
CA ASP A 33 5.47 3.79 -4.16
C ASP A 33 4.70 4.91 -3.43
N ALA A 34 4.38 4.69 -2.16
CA ALA A 34 3.60 5.63 -1.34
C ALA A 34 4.38 6.92 -1.00
N PHE A 35 5.70 6.91 -1.14
CA PHE A 35 6.56 8.06 -0.87
C PHE A 35 6.90 8.86 -2.13
N ASP A 36 6.51 8.38 -3.31
CA ASP A 36 6.69 9.07 -4.59
C ASP A 36 5.38 9.77 -5.00
N GLY A 37 5.35 11.09 -4.87
CA GLY A 37 4.17 11.90 -5.18
C GLY A 37 3.74 11.82 -6.64
N GLU A 38 4.67 11.66 -7.59
CA GLU A 38 4.34 11.51 -9.01
C GLU A 38 3.74 10.13 -9.29
N ALA A 39 4.30 9.08 -8.69
CA ALA A 39 3.75 7.74 -8.81
C ALA A 39 2.34 7.63 -8.19
N VAL A 40 2.10 8.28 -7.05
CA VAL A 40 0.77 8.37 -6.43
C VAL A 40 -0.21 9.14 -7.34
N ALA A 41 0.21 10.24 -7.96
CA ALA A 41 -0.62 10.97 -8.91
C ALA A 41 -0.97 10.10 -10.13
N ALA A 42 -0.01 9.36 -10.67
CA ALA A 42 -0.23 8.41 -11.76
C ALA A 42 -1.21 7.28 -11.35
N LEU A 43 -1.11 6.78 -10.12
CA LEU A 43 -2.02 5.79 -9.57
C LEU A 43 -3.47 6.31 -9.48
N LEU A 44 -3.65 7.53 -8.98
CA LEU A 44 -4.96 8.17 -8.90
C LEU A 44 -5.55 8.39 -10.30
N ALA A 45 -4.75 8.88 -11.24
CA ALA A 45 -5.16 9.07 -12.63
C ALA A 45 -5.58 7.74 -13.29
N ALA A 46 -4.80 6.67 -13.10
CA ALA A 46 -5.12 5.33 -13.63
C ALA A 46 -6.43 4.76 -13.05
N LYS A 47 -6.79 5.14 -11.81
CA LYS A 47 -8.04 4.74 -11.16
C LYS A 47 -9.21 5.68 -11.45
N GLY A 48 -8.99 6.78 -12.18
CA GLY A 48 -10.00 7.83 -12.36
C GLY A 48 -10.42 8.49 -11.05
N ARG A 49 -9.53 8.56 -10.06
CA ARG A 49 -9.81 9.11 -8.73
C ARG A 49 -9.24 10.51 -8.57
N GLY A 50 -10.04 11.40 -7.98
CA GLY A 50 -9.58 12.69 -7.49
C GLY A 50 -8.85 12.57 -6.15
N ARG A 51 -8.34 13.71 -5.64
CA ARG A 51 -7.65 13.77 -4.34
C ARG A 51 -8.59 13.54 -3.14
N ASP A 52 -9.89 13.67 -3.37
CA ASP A 52 -10.99 13.40 -2.44
C ASP A 52 -11.24 11.89 -2.23
N MET A 53 -10.68 11.02 -3.08
CA MET A 53 -10.78 9.57 -2.97
C MET A 53 -9.40 8.94 -2.72
N PRO A 54 -8.84 9.07 -1.50
CA PRO A 54 -7.52 8.56 -1.20
C PRO A 54 -7.44 7.05 -1.38
N VAL A 55 -6.22 6.57 -1.65
CA VAL A 55 -5.90 5.15 -1.74
C VAL A 55 -5.22 4.69 -0.45
N PRO A 56 -5.51 3.48 0.04
CA PRO A 56 -4.85 2.95 1.24
C PRO A 56 -3.37 2.68 0.98
N VAL A 57 -2.54 2.88 2.01
CA VAL A 57 -1.12 2.49 2.01
C VAL A 57 -1.01 1.09 2.60
N LEU A 58 -0.45 0.15 1.83
CA LEU A 58 -0.15 -1.19 2.31
C LEU A 58 1.18 -1.20 3.05
N VAL A 59 1.20 -1.76 4.26
CA VAL A 59 2.41 -1.86 5.09
C VAL A 59 2.84 -3.32 5.26
N GLY A 60 4.13 -3.58 5.12
CA GLY A 60 4.70 -4.92 5.31
C GLY A 60 5.03 -5.27 6.76
N SER A 61 4.97 -4.30 7.68
CA SER A 61 5.31 -4.50 9.09
C SER A 61 4.65 -3.49 10.01
N TRP A 62 4.54 -3.84 11.30
CA TRP A 62 4.12 -2.94 12.37
C TRP A 62 5.05 -1.70 12.49
N HIS A 63 6.36 -1.86 12.30
CA HIS A 63 7.29 -0.75 12.42
C HIS A 63 7.04 0.31 11.34
N THR A 64 6.59 -0.11 10.15
CA THR A 64 6.28 0.81 9.05
C THR A 64 5.16 1.77 9.41
N ILE A 65 4.11 1.33 10.12
CA ILE A 65 3.02 2.24 10.50
C ILE A 65 3.50 3.34 11.46
N GLN A 66 4.43 3.02 12.37
CA GLN A 66 4.97 4.00 13.32
C GLN A 66 5.76 5.12 12.63
N GLY A 67 6.32 4.86 11.45
CA GLY A 67 6.97 5.89 10.63
C GLY A 67 6.03 6.67 9.71
N LEU A 68 4.79 6.19 9.52
CA LEU A 68 3.82 6.80 8.60
C LEU A 68 2.82 7.73 9.31
N VAL A 69 2.59 7.55 10.60
CA VAL A 69 1.50 8.21 11.32
C VAL A 69 2.02 8.84 12.62
N TYR A 70 1.48 10.00 12.99
CA TYR A 70 1.96 10.75 14.15
C TYR A 70 1.67 10.03 15.47
N THR A 71 0.49 9.42 15.59
CA THR A 71 0.07 8.65 16.77
C THR A 71 -0.68 7.39 16.36
N VAL A 72 -0.51 6.33 17.14
CA VAL A 72 -1.32 5.11 17.04
C VAL A 72 -2.08 4.93 18.35
N PRO A 73 -3.39 5.25 18.40
CA PRO A 73 -4.21 5.06 19.60
C PRO A 73 -4.20 3.60 20.06
N ASN A 74 -4.37 3.35 21.36
CA ASN A 74 -4.32 1.98 21.88
C ASN A 74 -5.40 1.06 21.27
N SER A 75 -6.59 1.58 21.00
CA SER A 75 -7.64 0.84 20.27
C SER A 75 -7.20 0.42 18.87
N ALA A 76 -6.50 1.28 18.13
CA ALA A 76 -5.92 0.93 16.84
C ALA A 76 -4.87 -0.19 16.98
N LYS A 77 -4.05 -0.17 18.05
CA LYS A 77 -3.08 -1.25 18.31
C LYS A 77 -3.76 -2.59 18.55
N GLU A 78 -4.85 -2.60 19.30
CA GLU A 78 -5.64 -3.81 19.56
C GLU A 78 -6.25 -4.38 18.28
N LEU A 79 -6.83 -3.51 17.45
CA LEU A 79 -7.38 -3.89 16.14
C LEU A 79 -6.32 -4.47 15.21
N ILE A 80 -5.16 -3.82 15.09
CA ILE A 80 -4.07 -4.31 14.25
C ILE A 80 -3.59 -5.68 14.74
N ARG A 81 -3.40 -5.87 16.06
CA ARG A 81 -2.99 -7.18 16.62
C ARG A 81 -3.98 -8.30 16.31
N ALA A 82 -5.28 -7.99 16.30
CA ALA A 82 -6.32 -8.97 16.07
C ALA A 82 -6.55 -9.28 14.58
N PHE A 83 -6.40 -8.28 13.70
CA PHE A 83 -6.87 -8.36 12.32
C PHE A 83 -5.79 -8.21 11.25
N TRP A 84 -4.54 -7.85 11.60
CA TRP A 84 -3.44 -7.77 10.63
C TRP A 84 -2.45 -8.93 10.77
N PRO A 85 -1.95 -9.49 9.64
CA PRO A 85 -2.34 -9.19 8.26
C PRO A 85 -3.77 -9.67 7.93
N GLY A 86 -4.55 -8.84 7.25
CA GLY A 86 -5.95 -9.14 6.91
C GLY A 86 -6.72 -7.93 6.35
N ALA A 87 -8.02 -8.12 6.13
CA ALA A 87 -8.90 -7.20 5.39
C ALA A 87 -9.33 -5.92 6.15
N LEU A 88 -8.68 -5.57 7.25
CA LEU A 88 -8.97 -4.35 7.99
C LEU A 88 -8.14 -3.17 7.44
N SER A 89 -8.81 -2.07 7.10
CA SER A 89 -8.14 -0.78 6.84
C SER A 89 -8.41 0.18 8.00
N LEU A 90 -7.38 0.91 8.43
CA LEU A 90 -7.49 1.91 9.48
C LEU A 90 -7.31 3.31 8.92
N VAL A 91 -8.19 4.22 9.34
CA VAL A 91 -8.04 5.66 9.14
C VAL A 91 -7.50 6.22 10.45
N VAL A 92 -6.28 6.75 10.40
CA VAL A 92 -5.50 7.21 11.56
C VAL A 92 -4.89 8.57 11.30
#